data_AF-A0A532VAH0-F1
#
_entry.id   AF-A0A532VAH0-F1
#
_cell.length_a   1.000
_cell.length_b   1.000
_cell.length_c   1.000
_cell.angle_alpha   90.00
_cell.angle_beta   90.00
_cell.angle_gamma   90.00
#
_symmetry.space_group_name_H-M   'P 1'
#
loop_
_entity.id
_entity.type
_entity.pdbx_description
1 polymer ?
#
loop_
_entity_poly.entity_id
_entity_poly.type
_entity_poly.pdbx_seq_one_letter_code
_entity_poly.pdbx_strand_id
1 'polypeptide(L)'
;MKISPTEIRKKQFRSALRGADLKEVREFLYEVATVLEGLETERELLNSKVSELEERATEFRQMEQVLTQTLEEAHETAERLRKSAEEDAERIKEQAKQEAETILSHAKEEFEGIKSAVRSLNGQRLAFLEEMETTLDSYRRILERLKKETLSDEAAN
;
A
#
# COMPACT_ATOMS: atom_id res chain seq x y z
N MET A 1 10.86 -61.34 -24.71
CA MET A 1 11.73 -62.10 -23.82
C MET A 1 12.59 -63.03 -24.66
N LYS A 2 13.85 -62.65 -24.82
CA LYS A 2 14.87 -63.36 -25.58
C LYS A 2 16.08 -63.43 -24.66
N ILE A 3 16.58 -64.65 -24.44
CA ILE A 3 17.84 -65.02 -23.76
C ILE A 3 18.29 -64.13 -22.58
N SER A 4 18.19 -64.66 -21.37
CA SER A 4 18.80 -64.07 -20.16
C SER A 4 20.29 -64.42 -20.03
N PRO A 5 21.10 -63.60 -19.32
CA PRO A 5 22.49 -63.92 -19.03
C PRO A 5 22.70 -65.28 -18.33
N THR A 6 21.70 -65.74 -17.58
CA THR A 6 21.70 -67.05 -16.93
C THR A 6 21.49 -68.19 -17.93
N GLU A 7 20.63 -67.98 -18.93
CA GLU A 7 20.42 -68.94 -20.03
C GLU A 7 21.63 -68.98 -20.97
N ILE A 8 22.31 -67.85 -21.22
CA ILE A 8 23.58 -67.82 -21.98
C ILE A 8 24.62 -68.72 -21.32
N ARG A 9 24.80 -68.58 -20.00
CA ARG A 9 25.80 -69.36 -19.25
C ARG A 9 25.48 -70.86 -19.19
N LYS A 10 24.20 -71.24 -19.32
CA LYS A 10 23.75 -72.64 -19.27
C LYS A 10 23.56 -73.28 -20.64
N LYS A 11 23.69 -72.53 -21.75
CA LYS A 11 23.47 -73.04 -23.10
C LYS A 11 24.50 -74.13 -23.44
N GLN A 12 24.00 -75.32 -23.74
CA GLN A 12 24.79 -76.43 -24.29
C GLN A 12 24.49 -76.57 -25.79
N PHE A 13 25.51 -76.91 -26.57
CA PHE A 13 25.42 -77.09 -28.02
C PHE A 13 25.49 -78.56 -28.38
N ARG A 14 24.82 -78.95 -29.46
CA ARG A 14 24.88 -80.31 -30.00
C ARG A 14 26.31 -80.65 -30.44
N SER A 15 26.70 -81.92 -30.29
CA SER A 15 28.02 -82.39 -30.71
C SER A 15 28.02 -82.79 -32.20
N ALA A 16 28.98 -82.27 -32.96
CA ALA A 16 29.35 -82.66 -34.32
C ALA A 16 30.64 -83.51 -34.30
N LEU A 17 30.98 -84.14 -35.43
CA LEU A 17 32.09 -85.11 -35.59
C LEU A 17 33.47 -84.61 -35.07
N ARG A 18 33.62 -83.30 -34.81
CA ARG A 18 34.80 -82.65 -34.20
C ARG A 18 34.45 -81.42 -33.33
N GLY A 19 33.47 -81.50 -32.42
CA GLY A 19 33.19 -80.43 -31.44
C GLY A 19 31.73 -80.00 -31.40
N ALA A 20 31.43 -78.74 -31.06
CA ALA A 20 30.07 -78.21 -31.08
C ALA A 20 29.57 -77.97 -32.52
N ASP A 21 28.27 -78.05 -32.73
CA ASP A 21 27.62 -77.70 -34.00
C ASP A 21 27.80 -76.20 -34.29
N LEU A 22 28.64 -75.91 -35.28
CA LEU A 22 28.95 -74.54 -35.72
C LEU A 22 27.72 -73.76 -36.16
N LYS A 23 26.69 -74.43 -36.70
CA LYS A 23 25.46 -73.77 -37.13
C LYS A 23 24.63 -73.32 -35.93
N GLU A 24 24.47 -74.19 -34.93
CA GLU A 24 23.75 -73.87 -33.68
C GLU A 24 24.44 -72.74 -32.90
N VAL A 25 25.78 -72.75 -32.85
CA VAL A 25 26.55 -71.68 -32.20
C VAL A 25 26.33 -70.34 -32.90
N ARG A 26 26.37 -70.31 -34.24
CA ARG A 26 26.14 -69.07 -35.01
C ARG A 26 24.72 -68.54 -34.80
N GLU A 27 23.70 -69.40 -34.90
CA GLU A 27 22.30 -69.00 -34.69
C GLU A 27 22.10 -68.42 -33.28
N PHE A 28 22.69 -69.05 -32.26
CA PHE A 28 22.65 -68.55 -30.89
C PHE A 28 23.36 -67.20 -30.73
N LEU A 29 24.55 -67.03 -31.33
CA LEU A 29 25.27 -65.76 -31.31
C LEU A 29 24.50 -64.63 -32.01
N TYR A 30 23.80 -64.92 -33.11
CA TYR A 30 22.89 -63.96 -33.74
C TYR A 30 21.75 -63.56 -32.81
N GLU A 31 21.13 -64.53 -32.13
CA GLU A 31 20.04 -64.24 -31.19
C GLU A 31 20.50 -63.36 -30.02
N VAL A 32 21.67 -63.67 -29.43
CA VAL A 32 22.29 -62.85 -28.38
C VAL A 32 22.61 -61.44 -28.88
N ALA A 33 23.19 -61.31 -30.07
CA ALA A 33 23.50 -60.01 -30.67
C ALA A 33 22.23 -59.15 -30.84
N THR A 34 21.14 -59.72 -31.35
CA THR A 34 19.86 -59.01 -31.49
C THR A 34 19.29 -58.53 -30.15
N VAL A 35 19.45 -59.31 -29.08
CA VAL A 35 19.04 -58.86 -27.73
C VAL A 35 19.90 -57.71 -27.24
N LEU A 36 21.22 -57.81 -27.45
CA LEU A 36 22.16 -56.78 -27.04
C LEU A 36 21.89 -55.44 -27.76
N GLU A 37 21.63 -55.49 -29.07
CA GLU A 37 21.25 -54.32 -29.88
C GLU A 37 19.95 -53.68 -29.36
N GLY A 38 18.96 -54.49 -28.99
CA GLY A 38 17.72 -53.99 -28.38
C GLY A 38 17.94 -53.32 -27.03
N LEU A 39 18.79 -53.91 -26.17
CA LEU A 39 19.15 -53.33 -24.88
C LEU A 39 19.93 -52.03 -25.04
N GLU A 40 20.85 -51.94 -26.00
CA GLU A 40 21.60 -50.69 -26.24
C GLU A 40 20.66 -49.59 -26.72
N THR A 41 19.74 -49.90 -27.64
CA THR A 41 18.72 -48.96 -28.12
C THR A 41 17.80 -48.47 -26.99
N GLU A 42 17.33 -49.38 -26.14
CA GLU A 42 16.51 -49.03 -24.97
C GLU A 42 17.29 -48.16 -23.97
N ARG A 43 18.56 -48.51 -23.73
CA ARG A 43 19.45 -47.75 -22.85
C ARG A 43 19.70 -46.34 -23.39
N GLU A 44 19.94 -46.18 -24.68
CA GLU A 44 20.09 -44.86 -25.32
C GLU A 44 18.81 -44.03 -25.20
N LEU A 45 17.64 -44.63 -25.44
CA LEU A 45 16.35 -43.96 -25.28
C LEU A 45 16.11 -43.51 -23.83
N LEU A 46 16.38 -44.38 -22.86
CA LEU A 46 16.24 -44.07 -21.44
C LEU A 46 17.21 -42.97 -21.02
N ASN A 47 18.47 -43.01 -21.45
CA ASN A 47 19.44 -41.96 -21.15
C ASN A 47 19.01 -40.61 -21.73
N SER A 48 18.51 -40.59 -22.97
CA SER A 48 17.95 -39.37 -23.58
C SER A 48 16.77 -38.85 -22.77
N LYS A 49 15.88 -39.74 -22.30
CA LYS A 49 14.73 -39.33 -21.50
C LYS A 49 15.13 -38.79 -20.12
N VAL A 50 16.12 -39.40 -19.48
CA VAL A 50 16.68 -38.92 -18.21
C VAL A 50 17.26 -37.53 -18.40
N SER A 51 18.07 -37.31 -19.43
CA SER A 51 18.66 -36.00 -19.73
C SER A 51 17.59 -34.92 -19.95
N GLU A 52 16.52 -35.22 -20.71
CA GLU A 52 15.39 -34.29 -20.92
C GLU A 52 14.69 -33.96 -19.60
N LEU A 53 14.46 -34.96 -18.74
CA LEU A 53 13.79 -34.75 -17.45
C LEU A 53 14.66 -33.95 -16.48
N GLU A 54 15.98 -34.16 -16.48
CA GLU A 54 16.94 -33.41 -15.66
C GLU A 54 17.03 -31.94 -16.08
N GLU A 55 17.00 -31.66 -17.39
CA GLU A 55 16.95 -30.30 -17.92
C GLU A 55 15.66 -29.59 -17.48
N ARG A 56 14.50 -30.22 -17.69
CA ARG A 56 13.21 -29.67 -17.26
C ARG A 56 13.11 -29.47 -15.75
N ALA A 57 13.65 -30.39 -14.95
CA ALA A 57 13.70 -30.24 -13.50
C ALA A 57 14.60 -29.08 -13.06
N THR A 58 15.63 -28.76 -13.85
CA THR A 58 16.49 -27.61 -13.60
C THR A 58 15.80 -26.30 -13.98
N GLU A 59 15.09 -26.25 -15.11
CA GLU A 59 14.26 -25.10 -15.49
C GLU A 59 13.18 -24.80 -14.46
N PHE A 60 12.47 -25.83 -13.97
CA PHE A 60 11.46 -25.65 -12.93
C PHE A 60 12.03 -25.11 -11.62
N ARG A 61 13.21 -25.59 -11.20
CA ARG A 61 13.88 -25.07 -10.00
C ARG A 61 14.30 -23.61 -10.16
N GLN A 62 14.80 -23.22 -11.34
CA GLN A 62 15.13 -21.83 -11.63
C GLN A 62 13.88 -20.94 -11.62
N MET A 63 12.78 -21.43 -12.20
CA MET A 63 11.51 -20.72 -12.22
C MET A 63 10.92 -20.55 -10.81
N GLU A 64 10.99 -21.59 -9.98
CA GLU A 64 10.57 -21.54 -8.58
C GLU A 64 11.39 -20.52 -7.79
N GLN A 65 12.71 -20.47 -8.00
CA GLN A 65 13.58 -19.49 -7.35
C GLN A 65 13.20 -18.06 -7.75
N VAL A 66 13.01 -17.80 -9.05
CA VAL A 66 12.59 -16.48 -9.54
C VAL A 66 11.22 -16.09 -9.00
N LEU A 67 10.27 -17.02 -8.98
CA LEU A 67 8.93 -16.76 -8.45
C LEU A 67 8.98 -16.44 -6.95
N THR A 68 9.78 -17.19 -6.18
CA THR A 68 9.95 -16.97 -4.74
C THR A 68 10.54 -15.58 -4.48
N GLN A 69 11.62 -15.23 -5.19
CA GLN A 69 12.21 -13.90 -5.06
C GLN A 69 11.22 -12.79 -5.45
N THR A 70 10.46 -12.98 -6.53
CA THR A 70 9.46 -12.00 -6.97
C THR A 70 8.34 -11.83 -5.94
N LEU A 71 7.90 -12.93 -5.30
CA LEU A 71 6.89 -12.89 -4.25
C LEU A 71 7.42 -12.17 -2.99
N GLU A 72 8.67 -12.41 -2.61
CA GLU A 72 9.32 -11.70 -1.51
C GLU A 72 9.42 -10.19 -1.80
N GLU A 73 9.89 -9.81 -2.98
CA GLU A 73 9.97 -8.40 -3.42
C GLU A 73 8.59 -7.73 -3.46
N ALA A 74 7.56 -8.45 -3.93
CA ALA A 74 6.19 -7.96 -3.94
C ALA A 74 5.65 -7.75 -2.52
N HIS A 75 5.95 -8.68 -1.60
CA HIS A 75 5.56 -8.56 -0.19
C HIS A 75 6.25 -7.38 0.50
N GLU A 76 7.56 -7.24 0.33
CA GLU A 76 8.31 -6.09 0.86
C GLU A 76 7.79 -4.76 0.32
N THR A 77 7.46 -4.72 -0.97
CA THR A 77 6.90 -3.53 -1.62
C THR A 77 5.51 -3.19 -1.04
N ALA A 78 4.66 -4.20 -0.84
CA ALA A 78 3.35 -4.02 -0.24
C ALA A 78 3.44 -3.50 1.20
N GLU A 79 4.33 -4.06 2.02
CA GLU A 79 4.56 -3.60 3.39
C GLU A 79 5.12 -2.17 3.44
N ARG A 80 6.06 -1.84 2.54
CA ARG A 80 6.60 -0.48 2.42
C ARG A 80 5.51 0.53 2.05
N LEU A 81 4.64 0.17 1.10
CA LEU A 81 3.52 1.01 0.69
C LEU A 81 2.52 1.20 1.82
N ARG A 82 2.18 0.11 2.53
CA ARG A 82 1.29 0.15 3.70
C ARG A 82 1.84 1.09 4.77
N LYS A 83 3.11 0.94 5.13
CA LYS A 83 3.76 1.80 6.14
C LYS A 83 3.79 3.27 5.70
N SER A 84 4.14 3.56 4.46
CA SER A 84 4.13 4.93 3.93
C SER A 84 2.74 5.55 3.98
N ALA A 85 1.70 4.79 3.61
CA ALA A 85 0.33 5.26 3.66
C ALA A 85 -0.15 5.52 5.10
N GLU A 86 0.25 4.70 6.06
CA GLU A 86 -0.02 4.92 7.48
C GLU A 86 0.66 6.19 8.01
N GLU A 87 1.94 6.40 7.68
CA GLU A 87 2.69 7.61 8.04
C GLU A 87 2.09 8.87 7.40
N ASP A 88 1.72 8.82 6.12
CA ASP A 88 1.08 9.94 5.43
C ASP A 88 -0.30 10.25 6.00
N ALA A 89 -1.10 9.22 6.33
CA ALA A 89 -2.41 9.40 6.95
C ALA A 89 -2.29 10.10 8.31
N GLU A 90 -1.30 9.71 9.12
CA GLU A 90 -1.08 10.35 10.42
C GLU A 90 -0.59 11.79 10.27
N ARG A 91 0.30 12.05 9.32
CA ARG A 91 0.74 13.41 8.98
C ARG A 91 -0.41 14.30 8.53
N ILE A 92 -1.31 13.79 7.67
CA ILE A 92 -2.50 14.53 7.22
C ILE A 92 -3.42 14.87 8.39
N LYS A 93 -3.65 13.92 9.30
CA LYS A 93 -4.48 14.16 10.50
C LYS A 93 -3.87 15.24 11.40
N GLU A 94 -2.58 15.16 11.65
CA GLU A 94 -1.88 16.13 12.49
C GLU A 94 -1.90 17.52 11.85
N GLN A 95 -1.66 17.62 10.54
CA GLN A 95 -1.77 18.89 9.82
C GLN A 95 -3.19 19.46 9.88
N ALA A 96 -4.21 18.64 9.64
CA ALA A 96 -5.61 19.08 9.71
C ALA A 96 -5.98 19.56 11.12
N LYS A 97 -5.44 18.93 12.17
CA LYS A 97 -5.64 19.36 13.56
C LYS A 97 -4.98 20.71 13.82
N GLN A 98 -3.74 20.92 13.37
CA GLN A 98 -3.04 22.20 13.51
C GLN A 98 -3.74 23.34 12.76
N GLU A 99 -4.23 23.08 11.55
CA GLU A 99 -5.02 24.02 10.78
C GLU A 99 -6.34 24.36 11.50
N ALA A 100 -7.04 23.36 12.04
CA ALA A 100 -8.25 23.59 12.82
C ALA A 100 -8.01 24.40 14.10
N GLU A 101 -6.93 24.13 14.83
CA GLU A 101 -6.53 24.90 16.00
C GLU A 101 -6.22 26.36 15.65
N THR A 102 -5.53 26.59 14.52
CA THR A 102 -5.23 27.93 14.01
C THR A 102 -6.50 28.69 13.66
N ILE A 103 -7.42 28.06 12.92
CA ILE A 103 -8.72 28.66 12.58
C ILE A 103 -9.51 29.01 13.85
N LEU A 104 -9.55 28.11 14.83
CA LEU A 104 -10.25 28.35 16.08
C LEU A 104 -9.62 29.49 16.89
N SER A 105 -8.29 29.63 16.87
CA SER A 105 -7.60 30.74 17.52
C SER A 105 -7.99 32.07 16.88
N HIS A 106 -7.91 32.17 15.55
CA HIS A 106 -8.31 33.38 14.83
C HIS A 106 -9.78 33.74 15.07
N ALA A 107 -10.69 32.76 15.03
CA ALA A 107 -12.10 33.01 15.31
C ALA A 107 -12.34 33.53 16.74
N LYS A 108 -11.58 33.05 17.74
CA LYS A 108 -11.65 33.56 19.11
C LYS A 108 -11.12 34.98 19.23
N GLU A 109 -10.01 35.29 18.56
CA GLU A 109 -9.44 36.64 18.54
C GLU A 109 -10.41 37.64 17.92
N GLU A 110 -10.99 37.30 16.76
CA GLU A 110 -12.01 38.12 16.10
C GLU A 110 -13.24 38.32 17.00
N PHE A 111 -13.72 37.24 17.63
CA PHE A 111 -14.86 37.29 18.54
C PHE A 111 -14.62 38.24 19.71
N GLU A 112 -13.45 38.15 20.37
CA GLU A 112 -13.11 39.06 21.47
C GLU A 112 -12.91 40.51 20.97
N GLY A 113 -12.40 40.70 19.74
CA GLY A 113 -12.34 42.00 19.07
C GLY A 113 -13.73 42.61 18.89
N ILE A 114 -14.68 41.87 18.33
CA ILE A 114 -16.08 42.29 18.14
C ILE A 114 -16.71 42.62 19.49
N LYS A 115 -16.54 41.76 20.49
CA LYS A 115 -17.08 41.97 21.84
C LYS A 115 -16.50 43.23 22.51
N SER A 116 -15.23 43.54 22.27
CA SER A 116 -14.61 44.79 22.72
C SER A 116 -15.22 46.00 22.00
N ALA A 117 -15.38 45.93 20.68
CA ALA A 117 -16.02 46.99 19.89
C ALA A 117 -17.46 47.27 20.34
N VAL A 118 -18.26 46.22 20.60
CA VAL A 118 -19.62 46.36 21.14
C VAL A 118 -19.63 47.05 22.50
N ARG A 119 -18.70 46.69 23.40
CA ARG A 119 -18.57 47.37 24.71
C ARG A 119 -18.23 48.85 24.56
N SER A 120 -17.28 49.16 23.67
CA SER A 120 -16.89 50.55 23.38
C SER A 120 -18.05 51.37 22.82
N LEU A 121 -18.78 50.84 21.83
CA LEU A 121 -19.96 51.50 21.24
C LEU A 121 -21.07 51.73 22.27
N ASN A 122 -21.32 50.77 23.16
CA ASN A 122 -22.29 50.96 24.25
C ASN A 122 -21.84 52.07 25.22
N GLY A 123 -20.54 52.16 25.53
CA GLY A 123 -19.99 53.24 26.33
C GLY A 123 -20.15 54.61 25.66
N GLN A 124 -19.83 54.71 24.37
CA GLN A 124 -20.02 55.94 23.58
C GLN A 124 -21.50 56.34 23.52
N ARG A 125 -22.42 55.37 23.36
CA ARG A 125 -23.86 55.64 23.38
C ARG A 125 -24.31 56.25 24.71
N LEU A 126 -23.85 55.71 25.83
CA LEU A 126 -24.19 56.23 27.16
C LEU A 126 -23.65 57.64 27.37
N ALA A 127 -22.38 57.89 27.03
CA ALA A 127 -21.78 59.22 27.13
C ALA A 127 -22.51 60.25 26.26
N PHE A 128 -22.90 59.88 25.04
CA PHE A 128 -23.68 60.76 24.16
C PHE A 128 -25.06 61.09 24.74
N LEU A 129 -25.75 60.13 25.36
CA LEU A 129 -27.03 60.37 26.02
C LEU A 129 -26.88 61.35 27.19
N GLU A 130 -25.84 61.20 28.01
CA GLU A 130 -25.55 62.10 29.13
C GLU A 130 -25.21 63.52 28.65
N GLU A 131 -24.44 63.64 27.55
CA GLU A 131 -24.13 64.92 26.91
C GLU A 131 -25.40 65.60 26.37
N MET A 132 -26.30 64.85 25.73
CA MET A 132 -27.59 65.36 25.26
C MET A 132 -28.48 65.83 26.43
N GLU A 133 -28.58 65.05 27.51
CA GLU A 133 -29.33 65.44 28.71
C GLU A 133 -28.78 66.75 29.30
N THR A 134 -27.46 66.84 29.47
CA THR A 134 -26.79 68.05 29.98
C THR A 134 -27.07 69.26 29.08
N THR A 135 -27.04 69.06 27.77
CA THR A 135 -27.33 70.11 26.77
C THR A 135 -28.77 70.58 26.88
N LEU A 136 -29.74 69.65 26.96
CA LEU A 136 -31.16 69.98 27.11
C LEU A 136 -31.44 70.71 28.42
N ASP A 137 -30.83 70.30 29.52
CA ASP A 137 -30.93 70.99 30.81
C ASP A 137 -30.37 72.41 30.74
N SER A 138 -29.28 72.63 30.01
CA SER A 138 -28.72 73.96 29.78
C SER A 138 -29.71 74.87 29.04
N TYR A 139 -30.34 74.38 27.97
CA TYR A 139 -31.37 75.11 27.22
C TYR A 139 -32.61 75.39 28.08
N ARG A 140 -33.01 74.42 28.90
CA ARG A 140 -34.14 74.57 29.84
C ARG A 140 -33.88 75.71 30.83
N ARG A 141 -32.67 75.77 31.42
CA ARG A 141 -32.27 76.86 32.34
C ARG A 141 -32.29 78.22 31.64
N ILE A 142 -31.85 78.30 30.40
CA ILE A 142 -31.90 79.55 29.60
C ILE A 142 -33.37 79.98 29.41
N LEU A 143 -34.25 79.06 29.01
CA LEU A 143 -35.68 79.35 28.83
C LEU A 143 -36.36 79.80 30.12
N GLU A 144 -36.05 79.16 31.25
CA GLU A 144 -36.57 79.55 32.56
C GLU A 144 -36.11 80.95 32.98
N ARG A 145 -34.86 81.30 32.67
CA ARG A 145 -34.32 82.65 32.91
C ARG A 145 -35.03 83.69 32.04
N LEU A 146 -35.16 83.45 30.73
CA LEU A 146 -35.84 84.35 29.81
C LEU A 146 -37.30 84.59 30.24
N LYS A 147 -38.03 83.53 30.63
CA LYS A 147 -39.39 83.66 31.16
C LYS A 147 -39.47 84.55 32.40
N LYS A 148 -38.52 84.42 33.33
CA LYS A 148 -38.47 85.29 34.53
C LYS A 148 -38.21 86.75 34.16
N GLU A 149 -37.33 87.02 33.20
CA GLU A 149 -37.05 88.37 32.72
C GLU A 149 -38.31 88.98 32.06
N THR A 150 -39.04 88.22 31.22
CA THR A 150 -40.30 88.69 30.61
C THR A 150 -41.39 88.99 31.64
N LEU A 151 -41.58 88.12 32.64
CA LEU A 151 -42.55 88.34 33.71
C LEU A 151 -42.19 89.52 34.62
N SER A 152 -40.89 89.81 34.78
CA SER A 152 -40.40 90.98 35.52
C SER A 152 -40.67 92.27 34.75
N ASP A 153 -40.48 92.27 33.43
CA ASP A 153 -40.74 93.44 32.59
C ASP A 153 -42.24 93.74 32.46
N GLU A 154 -43.10 92.72 32.43
CA GLU A 154 -44.57 92.87 32.47
C GLU A 154 -45.10 93.36 33.82
N ALA A 155 -44.40 93.06 34.93
CA ALA A 155 -44.78 93.52 36.27
C ALA A 155 -44.26 94.93 36.62
N ALA A 156 -43.30 95.45 35.84
CA ALA A 156 -42.70 96.77 36.02
C ALA A 156 -43.37 97.89 35.20
N ASN A 157 -44.28 97.52 34.29
CA ASN A 157 -45.19 98.41 33.55
C ASN A 157 -46.60 98.41 34.16
#